data_AF-A0A820PJK1-F1
#
_entry.id   AF-A0A820PJK1-F1
#
_cell.length_a   1.000
_cell.length_b   1.000
_cell.length_c   1.000
_cell.angle_alpha   90.00
_cell.angle_beta   90.00
_cell.angle_gamma   90.00
#
_symmetry.space_group_name_H-M   'P 1'
#
loop_
_entity.id
_entity.type
_entity.pdbx_description
1 polymer ?
#
loop_
_entity_poly.entity_id
_entity_poly.type
_entity_poly.pdbx_seq_one_letter_code
_entity_poly.pdbx_strand_id
1 'polypeptide(L)'
;LRVTFQDEYAVSVGDDGLVILWKLQEVGVSKKEKETTYAEEILITKSDLEEKNSLIRELKQRVTELREENDYQLKLKEMNYAERIRDLTDKFMQEMENLKTKNTVITGEKEKEASKHAEQVHDLIEKQNKELQDLESSNNQKLMLEYEKYQDLQAKTQKTQEEYERQITELENRKEEEVTRQRMQYTAQLEKLKNDLILEREKNKQQSRDHEETKRQIEEDADEEILKLMQTHEQALIECKDENATLRNKSTTFQRKVKDLEESIKKKDTDLASLKNEESKLQNAIRGLKKDIEGLKKEIQERDETIQDKEKRIYDLKRKNQELEKFKFVLDYKIKELKKQIEPREIEIKEMKEQITNMEAELERLSKSNDEEKLKNEELRTKLNASALALQQEKQLKRDSELALKRIKTDIHNCSALITEPKLLTQRVAEIYAQYVRDDATEEATIDQDITKEYARQRDHLERTVRSLKAKVDKDSDRHKMENIRIMQENVTLIKEINDLRRELKTARVKLQDLQTAMGISRKTAARTTEEIVQALNTHQNNHLVKEKQTELENLIQRQRSEIQRLNEQIANIELGTGRTGTAGGSRSRPSSGQLPPITSALTAH
;
A
#
# COMPACT_ATOMS: atom_id res chain seq x y z
N LEU A 1 -161.16 5.16 -71.41
CA LEU A 1 -160.65 6.07 -70.37
C LEU A 1 -159.43 5.40 -69.71
N ARG A 2 -158.24 6.00 -69.74
CA ARG A 2 -156.96 5.46 -69.22
C ARG A 2 -156.25 6.52 -68.37
N VAL A 3 -155.63 6.12 -67.25
CA VAL A 3 -154.94 7.02 -66.32
C VAL A 3 -153.47 7.20 -66.72
N THR A 4 -152.89 8.39 -66.53
CA THR A 4 -151.49 8.70 -66.83
C THR A 4 -150.54 8.05 -65.81
N PHE A 5 -149.28 7.85 -66.20
CA PHE A 5 -148.25 7.12 -65.44
C PHE A 5 -147.99 7.67 -64.01
N GLN A 6 -148.37 8.92 -63.74
CA GLN A 6 -148.22 9.55 -62.42
C GLN A 6 -149.52 9.52 -61.58
N ASP A 7 -150.60 8.91 -62.10
CA ASP A 7 -151.95 8.85 -61.50
C ASP A 7 -152.63 10.22 -61.25
N GLU A 8 -152.18 11.27 -61.93
CA GLU A 8 -152.71 12.64 -61.75
C GLU A 8 -153.87 12.99 -62.71
N TYR A 9 -153.97 12.32 -63.86
CA TYR A 9 -154.97 12.60 -64.88
C TYR A 9 -155.52 11.32 -65.50
N ALA A 10 -156.84 11.26 -65.72
CA ALA A 10 -157.47 10.24 -66.54
C ALA A 10 -157.86 10.82 -67.90
N VAL A 11 -157.50 10.11 -68.98
CA VAL A 11 -157.74 10.53 -70.37
C VAL A 11 -158.82 9.63 -70.98
N SER A 12 -159.88 10.23 -71.52
CA SER A 12 -160.82 9.54 -72.42
C SER A 12 -160.77 10.17 -73.80
N VAL A 13 -160.83 9.30 -74.80
CA VAL A 13 -160.89 9.68 -76.22
C VAL A 13 -162.19 9.12 -76.78
N GLY A 14 -162.99 10.00 -77.40
CA GLY A 14 -164.15 9.61 -78.20
C GLY A 14 -163.75 9.27 -79.64
N ASP A 15 -164.57 8.49 -80.34
CA ASP A 15 -164.29 8.04 -81.72
C ASP A 15 -164.34 9.19 -82.76
N ASP A 16 -164.74 10.39 -82.34
CA ASP A 16 -164.65 11.66 -83.07
C ASP A 16 -163.32 12.41 -82.85
N GLY A 17 -162.37 11.81 -82.14
CA GLY A 17 -161.05 12.36 -81.87
C GLY A 17 -161.01 13.41 -80.75
N LEU A 18 -162.12 13.61 -80.03
CA LEU A 18 -162.16 14.52 -78.89
C LEU A 18 -161.49 13.88 -77.67
N VAL A 19 -160.44 14.51 -77.15
CA VAL A 19 -159.70 14.06 -75.96
C VAL A 19 -160.13 14.90 -74.76
N ILE A 20 -160.71 14.25 -73.75
CA ILE A 20 -161.08 14.87 -72.48
C ILE A 20 -160.12 14.38 -71.39
N LEU A 21 -159.51 15.34 -70.69
CA LEU A 21 -158.58 15.15 -69.58
C LEU A 21 -159.28 15.46 -68.25
N TRP A 22 -159.39 14.44 -67.40
CA TRP A 22 -159.96 14.53 -66.06
C TRP A 22 -158.83 14.63 -65.04
N LYS A 23 -158.76 15.72 -64.27
CA LYS A 23 -157.78 15.85 -63.18
C LYS A 23 -158.26 15.07 -61.95
N LEU A 24 -157.49 14.08 -61.52
CA LEU A 24 -157.77 13.29 -60.31
C LEU A 24 -157.11 13.98 -59.12
N GLN A 25 -157.87 14.27 -58.06
CA GLN A 25 -157.34 14.99 -56.90
C GLN A 25 -157.75 14.25 -55.63
N GLU A 26 -156.88 13.35 -55.13
CA GLU A 26 -157.04 12.79 -53.79
C GLU A 26 -155.72 12.53 -53.05
N VAL A 27 -155.90 12.27 -51.75
CA VAL A 27 -155.14 12.78 -50.61
C VAL A 27 -154.28 11.68 -49.99
N GLY A 28 -152.97 11.91 -49.87
CA GLY A 28 -152.11 11.22 -48.91
C GLY A 28 -151.59 9.83 -49.28
N VAL A 29 -150.38 9.58 -48.79
CA VAL A 29 -149.58 8.35 -48.78
C VAL A 29 -148.60 8.15 -49.94
N SER A 30 -147.35 8.03 -49.50
CA SER A 30 -146.07 8.01 -50.20
C SER A 30 -145.95 6.95 -51.31
N LYS A 31 -145.49 7.37 -52.48
CA LYS A 31 -144.95 6.46 -53.50
C LYS A 31 -143.43 6.37 -53.38
N LYS A 32 -142.96 5.18 -53.02
CA LYS A 32 -141.60 4.71 -53.26
C LYS A 32 -141.32 4.80 -54.76
N GLU A 33 -140.41 5.67 -55.19
CA GLU A 33 -139.76 5.50 -56.49
C GLU A 33 -138.76 4.34 -56.38
N LYS A 34 -139.27 3.14 -56.70
CA LYS A 34 -138.45 2.02 -57.12
C LYS A 34 -137.72 2.41 -58.42
N GLU A 35 -136.48 1.96 -58.52
CA GLU A 35 -135.54 2.10 -59.63
C GLU A 35 -136.19 2.33 -61.00
N THR A 36 -135.90 3.49 -61.57
CA THR A 36 -135.90 3.66 -63.02
C THR A 36 -134.70 2.87 -63.55
N THR A 37 -134.93 1.68 -64.11
CA THR A 37 -133.99 1.07 -65.04
C THR A 37 -133.96 1.94 -66.29
N TYR A 38 -133.08 2.95 -66.28
CA TYR A 38 -132.59 3.55 -67.52
C TYR A 38 -131.87 2.45 -68.30
N ALA A 39 -132.15 2.32 -69.59
CA ALA A 39 -131.33 1.47 -70.43
C ALA A 39 -129.91 2.06 -70.43
N GLU A 40 -128.91 1.31 -69.94
CA GLU A 40 -127.48 1.60 -70.11
C GLU A 40 -127.03 1.37 -71.57
N GLU A 41 -127.87 1.72 -72.54
CA GLU A 41 -127.51 1.73 -73.95
C GLU A 41 -126.93 3.09 -74.31
N ILE A 42 -125.62 3.21 -74.14
CA ILE A 42 -124.89 4.34 -74.71
C ILE A 42 -124.79 4.09 -76.22
N LEU A 43 -125.58 4.83 -77.00
CA LEU A 43 -125.49 4.86 -78.46
C LEU A 43 -124.19 5.55 -78.88
N ILE A 44 -123.12 4.75 -78.98
CA ILE A 44 -121.82 5.14 -79.52
C ILE A 44 -121.79 4.71 -80.99
N THR A 45 -121.29 5.56 -81.88
CA THR A 45 -121.12 5.14 -83.28
C THR A 45 -120.09 4.01 -83.35
N LYS A 46 -120.22 3.06 -84.28
CA LYS A 46 -119.25 1.95 -84.42
C LYS A 46 -117.81 2.46 -84.55
N SER A 47 -117.63 3.64 -85.17
CA SER A 47 -116.35 4.35 -85.28
C SER A 47 -115.77 4.74 -83.91
N ASP A 48 -116.55 5.42 -83.08
CA ASP A 48 -116.09 5.89 -81.76
C ASP A 48 -115.78 4.72 -80.80
N LEU A 49 -116.52 3.61 -80.90
CA LEU A 49 -116.24 2.40 -80.13
C LEU A 49 -114.94 1.72 -80.59
N GLU A 50 -114.70 1.69 -81.90
CA GLU A 50 -113.45 1.17 -82.48
C GLU A 50 -112.24 2.04 -82.09
N GLU A 51 -112.38 3.36 -82.09
CA GLU A 51 -111.34 4.30 -81.63
C GLU A 51 -111.06 4.15 -80.14
N LYS A 52 -112.09 4.08 -79.28
CA LYS A 52 -111.90 3.86 -77.84
C LYS A 52 -111.27 2.49 -77.56
N ASN A 53 -111.67 1.45 -78.29
CA ASN A 53 -111.03 0.13 -78.17
C ASN A 53 -109.57 0.13 -78.66
N SER A 54 -109.25 0.91 -79.71
CA SER A 54 -107.88 1.12 -80.17
C SER A 54 -107.04 1.83 -79.11
N LEU A 55 -107.56 2.93 -78.55
CA LEU A 55 -106.91 3.70 -77.49
C LEU A 55 -106.71 2.85 -76.23
N ILE A 56 -107.68 2.03 -75.85
CA ILE A 56 -107.54 1.08 -74.72
C ILE A 56 -106.44 0.06 -75.00
N ARG A 57 -106.33 -0.43 -76.25
CA ARG A 57 -105.27 -1.36 -76.65
C ARG A 57 -103.89 -0.70 -76.55
N GLU A 58 -103.77 0.52 -77.04
CA GLU A 58 -102.55 1.32 -77.00
C GLU A 58 -102.14 1.68 -75.56
N LEU A 59 -103.09 2.11 -74.72
CA LEU A 59 -102.83 2.36 -73.30
C LEU A 59 -102.45 1.09 -72.54
N LYS A 60 -103.07 -0.05 -72.83
CA LYS A 60 -102.66 -1.35 -72.26
C LYS A 60 -101.25 -1.71 -72.68
N GLN A 61 -100.90 -1.49 -73.95
CA GLN A 61 -99.55 -1.69 -74.47
C GLN A 61 -98.54 -0.75 -73.80
N ARG A 62 -98.89 0.53 -73.61
CA ARG A 62 -98.05 1.50 -72.90
C ARG A 62 -97.83 1.13 -71.44
N VAL A 63 -98.85 0.58 -70.77
CA VAL A 63 -98.75 0.10 -69.39
C VAL A 63 -97.87 -1.16 -69.31
N THR A 64 -97.96 -2.07 -70.28
CA THR A 64 -97.05 -3.23 -70.33
C THR A 64 -95.63 -2.81 -70.61
N GLU A 65 -95.40 -1.88 -71.56
CA GLU A 65 -94.07 -1.32 -71.85
C GLU A 65 -93.48 -0.62 -70.63
N LEU A 66 -94.24 0.23 -69.93
CA LEU A 66 -93.79 0.91 -68.71
C LEU A 66 -93.49 -0.07 -67.57
N ARG A 67 -94.24 -1.18 -67.46
CA ARG A 67 -93.93 -2.24 -66.49
C ARG A 67 -92.62 -2.93 -66.83
N GLU A 68 -92.42 -3.31 -68.08
CA GLU A 68 -91.18 -3.95 -68.55
C GLU A 68 -89.97 -3.02 -68.38
N GLU A 69 -90.14 -1.71 -68.66
CA GLU A 69 -89.10 -0.70 -68.46
C GLU A 69 -88.77 -0.49 -66.97
N ASN A 70 -89.77 -0.48 -66.10
CA ASN A 70 -89.56 -0.36 -64.65
C ASN A 70 -88.87 -1.61 -64.09
N ASP A 71 -89.32 -2.82 -64.49
CA ASP A 71 -88.69 -4.09 -64.11
C ASP A 71 -87.24 -4.17 -64.61
N TYR A 72 -86.97 -3.67 -65.82
CA TYR A 72 -85.61 -3.57 -66.34
C TYR A 72 -84.74 -2.61 -65.52
N GLN A 73 -85.25 -1.42 -65.18
CA GLN A 73 -84.54 -0.46 -64.31
C GLN A 73 -84.27 -1.01 -62.92
N LEU A 74 -85.21 -1.78 -62.36
CA LEU A 74 -85.05 -2.42 -61.05
C LEU A 74 -83.92 -3.46 -61.11
N LYS A 75 -83.94 -4.34 -62.12
CA LYS A 75 -82.87 -5.32 -62.34
C LYS A 75 -81.51 -4.67 -62.57
N LEU A 76 -81.46 -3.56 -63.31
CA LEU A 76 -80.22 -2.82 -63.54
C LEU A 76 -79.68 -2.23 -62.24
N LYS A 77 -80.54 -1.68 -61.38
CA LYS A 77 -80.15 -1.18 -60.04
C LYS A 77 -79.69 -2.32 -59.14
N GLU A 78 -80.40 -3.45 -59.11
CA GLU A 78 -80.00 -4.65 -58.36
C GLU A 78 -78.63 -5.16 -58.82
N MET A 79 -78.40 -5.22 -60.13
CA MET A 79 -77.11 -5.59 -60.71
C MET A 79 -76.00 -4.63 -60.28
N ASN A 80 -76.22 -3.32 -60.36
CA ASN A 80 -75.26 -2.30 -59.94
C ASN A 80 -74.97 -2.36 -58.42
N TYR A 81 -75.99 -2.60 -57.58
CA TYR A 81 -75.79 -2.75 -56.14
C TYR A 81 -75.06 -4.05 -55.81
N ALA A 82 -75.38 -5.16 -56.50
CA ALA A 82 -74.67 -6.42 -56.33
C ALA A 82 -73.19 -6.31 -56.74
N GLU A 83 -72.90 -5.59 -57.83
CA GLU A 83 -71.52 -5.31 -58.27
C GLU A 83 -70.77 -4.43 -57.25
N ARG A 84 -71.39 -3.36 -56.75
CA ARG A 84 -70.80 -2.53 -55.68
C ARG A 84 -70.52 -3.31 -54.40
N ILE A 85 -71.42 -4.20 -53.99
CA ILE A 85 -71.23 -5.05 -52.81
C ILE A 85 -70.06 -6.00 -53.06
N ARG A 86 -69.96 -6.59 -54.26
CA ARG A 86 -68.86 -7.47 -54.63
C ARG A 86 -67.52 -6.73 -54.60
N ASP A 87 -67.42 -5.56 -55.22
CA ASP A 87 -66.20 -4.73 -55.21
C ASP A 87 -65.77 -4.33 -53.80
N LEU A 88 -66.71 -3.97 -52.93
CA LEU A 88 -66.43 -3.67 -51.53
C LEU A 88 -65.96 -4.91 -50.77
N THR A 89 -66.59 -6.06 -51.01
CA THR A 89 -66.21 -7.33 -50.38
C THR A 89 -64.82 -7.75 -50.81
N ASP A 90 -64.48 -7.63 -52.10
CA ASP A 90 -63.17 -7.95 -52.64
C ASP A 90 -62.08 -7.02 -52.09
N LYS A 91 -62.37 -5.71 -51.96
CA LYS A 91 -61.47 -4.75 -51.30
C LYS A 91 -61.21 -5.12 -49.84
N PHE A 92 -62.26 -5.45 -49.08
CA PHE A 92 -62.10 -5.86 -47.68
C PHE A 92 -61.35 -7.20 -47.56
N MET A 93 -61.58 -8.15 -48.46
CA MET A 93 -60.82 -9.40 -48.50
C MET A 93 -59.34 -9.14 -48.78
N GLN A 94 -59.01 -8.28 -49.76
CA GLN A 94 -57.63 -7.88 -50.04
C GLN A 94 -56.98 -7.18 -48.85
N GLU A 95 -57.68 -6.26 -48.17
CA GLU A 95 -57.16 -5.61 -46.97
C GLU A 95 -56.91 -6.60 -45.84
N MET A 96 -57.84 -7.54 -45.62
CA MET A 96 -57.67 -8.61 -44.64
C MET A 96 -56.47 -9.51 -44.96
N GLU A 97 -56.28 -9.86 -46.23
CA GLU A 97 -55.16 -10.69 -46.67
C GLU A 97 -53.82 -9.93 -46.58
N ASN A 98 -53.80 -8.65 -46.93
CA ASN A 98 -52.66 -7.75 -46.73
C ASN A 98 -52.30 -7.57 -45.25
N LEU A 99 -53.29 -7.48 -44.37
CA LEU A 99 -53.06 -7.42 -42.92
C LEU A 99 -52.54 -8.76 -42.40
N LYS A 100 -53.08 -9.88 -42.88
CA LYS A 100 -52.63 -11.23 -42.50
C LYS A 100 -51.18 -11.48 -42.92
N THR A 101 -50.82 -11.12 -44.15
CA THR A 101 -49.45 -11.22 -44.65
C THR A 101 -48.49 -10.31 -43.86
N LYS A 102 -48.86 -9.05 -43.60
CA LYS A 102 -48.08 -8.17 -42.71
C LYS A 102 -47.88 -8.78 -41.33
N ASN A 103 -48.92 -9.38 -40.74
CA ASN A 103 -48.82 -10.01 -39.43
C ASN A 103 -47.89 -11.24 -39.45
N THR A 104 -47.91 -12.04 -40.52
CA THR A 104 -46.95 -13.16 -40.71
C THR A 104 -45.52 -12.69 -40.88
N VAL A 105 -45.28 -11.56 -41.56
CA VAL A 105 -43.93 -10.99 -41.72
C VAL A 105 -43.43 -10.46 -40.37
N ILE A 106 -44.25 -9.69 -39.65
CA ILE A 106 -43.87 -9.13 -38.33
C ILE A 106 -43.59 -10.24 -37.32
N THR A 107 -44.37 -11.33 -37.33
CA THR A 107 -44.12 -12.48 -36.45
C THR A 107 -42.82 -13.21 -36.83
N GLY A 108 -42.54 -13.39 -38.12
CA GLY A 108 -41.27 -13.95 -38.57
C GLY A 108 -40.05 -13.07 -38.27
N GLU A 109 -40.17 -11.74 -38.38
CA GLU A 109 -39.13 -10.78 -37.99
C GLU A 109 -38.89 -10.81 -36.48
N LYS A 110 -39.96 -10.85 -35.68
CA LYS A 110 -39.88 -10.99 -34.22
C LYS A 110 -39.17 -12.29 -33.83
N GLU A 111 -39.48 -13.43 -34.46
CA GLU A 111 -38.79 -14.70 -34.20
C GLU A 111 -37.32 -14.65 -34.60
N LYS A 112 -36.98 -14.04 -35.73
CA LYS A 112 -35.59 -13.86 -36.16
C LYS A 112 -34.79 -13.02 -35.17
N GLU A 113 -35.33 -11.89 -34.72
CA GLU A 113 -34.66 -11.05 -33.72
C GLU A 113 -34.57 -11.76 -32.37
N ALA A 114 -35.60 -12.49 -31.94
CA ALA A 114 -35.53 -13.32 -30.74
C ALA A 114 -34.43 -14.39 -30.83
N SER A 115 -34.27 -15.04 -31.99
CA SER A 115 -33.20 -16.02 -32.24
C SER A 115 -31.81 -15.38 -32.18
N LYS A 116 -31.61 -14.21 -32.80
CA LYS A 116 -30.34 -13.49 -32.74
C LYS A 116 -29.98 -13.07 -31.32
N HIS A 117 -30.96 -12.58 -30.55
CA HIS A 117 -30.72 -12.23 -29.16
C HIS A 117 -30.39 -13.46 -28.31
N ALA A 118 -31.07 -14.59 -28.53
CA ALA A 118 -30.74 -15.84 -27.85
C ALA A 118 -29.31 -16.31 -28.16
N GLU A 119 -28.88 -16.22 -29.42
CA GLU A 119 -27.52 -16.55 -29.84
C GLU A 119 -26.48 -15.60 -29.23
N GLN A 120 -26.74 -14.29 -29.24
CA GLN A 120 -25.87 -13.29 -28.59
C GLN A 120 -25.73 -13.55 -27.08
N VAL A 121 -26.83 -13.91 -26.40
CA VAL A 121 -26.81 -14.26 -24.98
C VAL A 121 -26.00 -15.54 -24.75
N HIS A 122 -26.17 -16.55 -25.62
CA HIS A 122 -25.39 -17.78 -25.54
C HIS A 122 -23.89 -17.50 -25.72
N ASP A 123 -23.50 -16.73 -26.72
CA ASP A 123 -22.09 -16.37 -26.97
C ASP A 123 -21.49 -15.61 -25.78
N LEU A 124 -22.28 -14.75 -25.13
CA LEU A 124 -21.86 -14.00 -23.95
C LEU A 124 -21.65 -14.93 -22.75
N ILE A 125 -22.56 -15.87 -22.53
CA ILE A 125 -22.45 -16.88 -21.47
C ILE A 125 -21.24 -17.78 -21.71
N GLU A 126 -20.99 -18.20 -22.96
CA GLU A 126 -19.86 -19.07 -23.29
C GLU A 126 -18.52 -18.35 -23.09
N LYS A 127 -18.44 -17.07 -23.49
CA LYS A 127 -17.27 -16.21 -23.20
C LYS A 127 -17.04 -16.06 -21.70
N GLN A 128 -18.09 -15.75 -20.93
CA GLN A 128 -17.98 -15.61 -19.48
C GLN A 128 -17.54 -16.92 -18.80
N ASN A 129 -18.09 -18.06 -19.22
CA ASN A 129 -17.69 -19.36 -18.70
C ASN A 129 -16.22 -19.68 -19.00
N LYS A 130 -15.76 -19.35 -20.21
CA LYS A 130 -14.35 -19.52 -20.59
C LYS A 130 -13.42 -18.62 -19.78
N GLU A 131 -13.78 -17.35 -19.60
CA GLU A 131 -13.04 -16.41 -18.75
C GLU A 131 -12.97 -16.90 -17.29
N LEU A 132 -14.08 -17.44 -16.76
CA LEU A 132 -14.13 -18.06 -15.44
C LEU A 132 -13.18 -19.25 -15.33
N GLN A 133 -13.20 -20.15 -16.33
CA GLN A 133 -12.33 -21.33 -16.38
C GLN A 133 -10.85 -20.94 -16.50
N ASP A 134 -10.53 -19.95 -17.33
CA ASP A 134 -9.16 -19.44 -17.48
C ASP A 134 -8.68 -18.80 -16.17
N LEU A 135 -9.54 -18.05 -15.48
CA LEU A 135 -9.23 -17.44 -14.17
C LEU A 135 -9.02 -18.51 -13.09
N GLU A 136 -9.88 -19.52 -13.03
CA GLU A 136 -9.74 -20.67 -12.12
C GLU A 136 -8.43 -21.42 -12.38
N SER A 137 -8.10 -21.68 -13.65
CA SER A 137 -6.85 -22.34 -14.02
C SER A 137 -5.62 -21.52 -13.63
N SER A 138 -5.66 -20.20 -13.84
CA SER A 138 -4.57 -19.29 -13.45
C SER A 138 -4.38 -19.25 -11.94
N ASN A 139 -5.48 -19.18 -11.18
CA ASN A 139 -5.42 -19.20 -9.73
C ASN A 139 -4.94 -20.55 -9.19
N ASN A 140 -5.39 -21.67 -9.76
CA ASN A 140 -4.91 -23.00 -9.40
C ASN A 140 -3.41 -23.15 -9.69
N GLN A 141 -2.92 -22.62 -10.81
CA GLN A 141 -1.49 -22.62 -11.13
C GLN A 141 -0.68 -21.78 -10.14
N LYS A 142 -1.15 -20.58 -9.78
CA LYS A 142 -0.52 -19.75 -8.74
C LYS A 142 -0.49 -20.47 -7.39
N LEU A 143 -1.58 -21.13 -7.02
CA LEU A 143 -1.69 -21.89 -5.78
C LEU A 143 -0.69 -23.06 -5.76
N MET A 144 -0.55 -23.79 -6.87
CA MET A 144 0.46 -24.85 -7.01
C MET A 144 1.88 -24.31 -6.83
N LEU A 145 2.22 -23.18 -7.45
CA LEU A 145 3.54 -22.55 -7.29
C LEU A 145 3.79 -22.09 -5.86
N GLU A 146 2.78 -21.57 -5.15
CA GLU A 146 2.92 -21.23 -3.74
C GLU A 146 3.05 -22.47 -2.85
N TYR A 147 2.37 -23.58 -3.17
CA TYR A 147 2.57 -24.86 -2.50
C TYR A 147 3.99 -25.40 -2.70
N GLU A 148 4.53 -25.34 -3.91
CA GLU A 148 5.91 -25.74 -4.20
C GLU A 148 6.91 -24.87 -3.41
N LYS A 149 6.74 -23.55 -3.42
CA LYS A 149 7.58 -22.64 -2.61
C LYS A 149 7.48 -22.93 -1.12
N TYR A 150 6.28 -23.21 -0.62
CA TYR A 150 6.07 -23.55 0.78
C TYR A 150 6.78 -24.86 1.14
N GLN A 151 6.67 -25.87 0.27
CA GLN A 151 7.32 -27.17 0.46
C GLN A 151 8.85 -27.05 0.41
N ASP A 152 9.39 -26.26 -0.51
CA ASP A 152 10.83 -25.96 -0.60
C ASP A 152 11.32 -25.21 0.64
N LEU A 153 10.56 -24.22 1.13
CA LEU A 153 10.89 -23.47 2.33
C LEU A 153 10.85 -24.37 3.58
N GLN A 154 9.85 -25.25 3.67
CA GLN A 154 9.73 -26.23 4.74
C GLN A 154 10.92 -27.20 4.73
N ALA A 155 11.27 -27.75 3.57
CA ALA A 155 12.42 -28.63 3.41
C ALA A 155 13.75 -27.94 3.74
N LYS A 156 13.91 -26.68 3.34
CA LYS A 156 15.10 -25.88 3.67
C LYS A 156 15.18 -25.59 5.17
N THR A 157 14.05 -25.27 5.80
CA THR A 157 13.97 -25.03 7.24
C THR A 157 14.33 -26.30 8.02
N GLN A 158 13.77 -27.45 7.61
CA GLN A 158 14.08 -28.74 8.22
C GLN A 158 15.57 -29.09 8.09
N LYS A 159 16.17 -28.94 6.90
CA LYS A 159 17.61 -29.15 6.71
C LYS A 159 18.45 -28.25 7.61
N THR A 160 18.12 -26.97 7.70
CA THR A 160 18.86 -26.06 8.60
C THR A 160 18.70 -26.45 10.07
N GLN A 161 17.53 -26.94 10.47
CA GLN A 161 17.30 -27.41 11.83
C GLN A 161 18.12 -28.67 12.12
N GLU A 162 18.13 -29.65 11.21
CA GLU A 162 18.95 -30.86 11.30
C GLU A 162 20.45 -30.53 11.37
N GLU A 163 20.92 -29.54 10.60
CA GLU A 163 22.30 -29.05 10.66
C GLU A 163 22.64 -28.41 12.02
N TYR A 164 21.74 -27.60 12.59
CA TYR A 164 21.94 -27.01 13.91
C TYR A 164 21.91 -28.06 15.02
N GLU A 165 20.97 -29.01 14.97
CA GLU A 165 20.91 -30.12 15.91
C GLU A 165 22.20 -30.94 15.85
N ARG A 166 22.69 -31.26 14.65
CA ARG A 166 23.97 -31.96 14.47
C ARG A 166 25.16 -31.18 15.05
N GLN A 167 25.22 -29.86 14.83
CA GLN A 167 26.28 -29.02 15.41
C GLN A 167 26.22 -28.99 16.94
N ILE A 168 25.02 -28.92 17.52
CA ILE A 168 24.82 -28.98 18.97
C ILE A 168 25.32 -30.32 19.50
N THR A 169 24.88 -31.44 18.92
CA THR A 169 25.30 -32.78 19.35
C THR A 169 26.81 -32.98 19.22
N GLU A 170 27.43 -32.47 18.15
CA GLU A 170 28.88 -32.55 17.98
C GLU A 170 29.64 -31.73 19.02
N LEU A 171 29.15 -30.54 19.37
CA LEU A 171 29.71 -29.70 20.44
C LEU A 171 29.52 -30.32 21.82
N GLU A 172 28.36 -30.92 22.09
CA GLU A 172 28.07 -31.65 23.33
C GLU A 172 29.01 -32.85 23.48
N ASN A 173 29.15 -33.66 22.43
CA ASN A 173 30.08 -34.80 22.43
C ASN A 173 31.53 -34.35 22.64
N ARG A 174 32.00 -33.31 21.95
CA ARG A 174 33.36 -32.76 22.15
C ARG A 174 33.59 -32.28 23.58
N LYS A 175 32.61 -31.60 24.15
CA LYS A 175 32.67 -31.12 25.53
C LYS A 175 32.70 -32.30 26.50
N GLU A 176 31.88 -33.32 26.27
CA GLU A 176 31.84 -34.53 27.10
C GLU A 176 33.16 -35.31 27.01
N GLU A 177 33.73 -35.47 25.82
CA GLU A 177 35.07 -36.04 25.61
C GLU A 177 36.15 -35.25 26.35
N GLU A 178 36.14 -33.92 26.27
CA GLU A 178 37.10 -33.07 26.97
C GLU A 178 36.97 -33.17 28.49
N VAL A 179 35.74 -33.14 29.01
CA VAL A 179 35.46 -33.33 30.44
C VAL A 179 35.94 -34.70 30.88
N THR A 180 35.69 -35.73 30.10
CA THR A 180 36.12 -37.10 30.41
C THR A 180 37.64 -37.21 30.40
N ARG A 181 38.32 -36.60 29.41
CA ARG A 181 39.79 -36.52 29.35
C ARG A 181 40.37 -35.81 30.57
N GLN A 182 39.80 -34.67 30.98
CA GLN A 182 40.23 -33.95 32.18
C GLN A 182 40.02 -34.80 33.44
N ARG A 183 38.86 -35.46 33.57
CA ARG A 183 38.59 -36.40 34.67
C ARG A 183 39.62 -37.54 34.72
N MET A 184 39.96 -38.13 33.57
CA MET A 184 40.99 -39.17 33.47
C MET A 184 42.38 -38.63 33.88
N GLN A 185 42.74 -37.43 33.45
CA GLN A 185 44.01 -36.81 33.85
C GLN A 185 44.09 -36.56 35.36
N TYR A 186 43.05 -36.00 35.97
CA TYR A 186 43.03 -35.75 37.42
C TYR A 186 42.98 -37.04 38.23
N THR A 187 42.23 -38.05 37.80
CA THR A 187 42.22 -39.36 38.46
C THR A 187 43.59 -40.04 38.39
N ALA A 188 44.25 -40.02 37.23
CA ALA A 188 45.62 -40.55 37.09
C ALA A 188 46.64 -39.80 37.96
N GLN A 189 46.54 -38.46 38.06
CA GLN A 189 47.39 -37.67 38.95
C GLN A 189 47.15 -38.00 40.43
N LEU A 190 45.90 -38.18 40.84
CA LEU A 190 45.54 -38.58 42.20
C LEU A 190 46.05 -39.99 42.52
N GLU A 191 45.95 -40.93 41.60
CA GLU A 191 46.50 -42.28 41.77
C GLU A 191 48.02 -42.25 41.89
N LYS A 192 48.71 -41.48 41.03
CA LYS A 192 50.17 -41.33 41.12
C LYS A 192 50.58 -40.74 42.47
N LEU A 193 49.94 -39.65 42.91
CA LEU A 193 50.22 -39.03 44.21
C LEU A 193 49.95 -40.00 45.38
N LYS A 194 48.88 -40.80 45.27
CA LYS A 194 48.56 -41.83 46.27
C LYS A 194 49.64 -42.91 46.32
N ASN A 195 50.14 -43.35 45.17
CA ASN A 195 51.23 -44.33 45.10
C ASN A 195 52.55 -43.76 45.64
N ASP A 196 52.89 -42.53 45.30
CA ASP A 196 54.08 -41.83 45.82
C ASP A 196 54.00 -41.70 47.35
N LEU A 197 52.82 -41.38 47.90
CA LEU A 197 52.59 -41.32 49.35
C LEU A 197 52.75 -42.69 50.02
N ILE A 198 52.31 -43.77 49.38
CA ILE A 198 52.50 -45.14 49.89
C ILE A 198 54.00 -45.48 49.91
N LEU A 199 54.72 -45.19 48.82
CA LEU A 199 56.15 -45.45 48.71
C LEU A 199 56.96 -44.68 49.78
N GLU A 200 56.67 -43.39 49.97
CA GLU A 200 57.34 -42.60 51.01
C GLU A 200 57.00 -43.10 52.43
N ARG A 201 55.76 -43.56 52.66
CA ARG A 201 55.41 -44.20 53.94
C ARG A 201 56.16 -45.52 54.17
N GLU A 202 56.34 -46.34 53.13
CA GLU A 202 57.11 -47.58 53.22
C GLU A 202 58.60 -47.30 53.45
N LYS A 203 59.17 -46.32 52.74
CA LYS A 203 60.55 -45.88 52.92
C LYS A 203 60.79 -45.35 54.33
N ASN A 204 59.89 -44.52 54.86
CA ASN A 204 59.99 -44.00 56.22
C ASN A 204 59.88 -45.13 57.27
N LYS A 205 59.02 -46.13 57.04
CA LYS A 205 58.97 -47.34 57.89
C LYS A 205 60.26 -48.14 57.83
N GLN A 206 60.86 -48.30 56.66
CA GLN A 206 62.13 -49.02 56.51
C GLN A 206 63.26 -48.26 57.21
N GLN A 207 63.36 -46.94 57.01
CA GLN A 207 64.33 -46.11 57.73
C GLN A 207 64.17 -46.21 59.24
N SER A 208 62.93 -46.23 59.76
CA SER A 208 62.67 -46.43 61.18
C SER A 208 63.18 -47.80 61.67
N ARG A 209 63.02 -48.87 60.88
CA ARG A 209 63.54 -50.20 61.20
C ARG A 209 65.07 -50.23 61.17
N ASP A 210 65.67 -49.66 60.13
CA ASP A 210 67.13 -49.59 60.00
C ASP A 210 67.73 -48.78 61.17
N HIS A 211 67.07 -47.71 61.62
CA HIS A 211 67.47 -46.95 62.80
C HIS A 211 67.32 -47.74 64.11
N GLU A 212 66.25 -48.52 64.27
CA GLU A 212 66.10 -49.43 65.42
C GLU A 212 67.18 -50.51 65.44
N GLU A 213 67.51 -51.08 64.29
CA GLU A 213 68.57 -52.09 64.16
C GLU A 213 69.96 -51.50 64.41
N THR A 214 70.24 -50.31 63.87
CA THR A 214 71.48 -49.57 64.16
C THR A 214 71.60 -49.24 65.65
N LYS A 215 70.50 -48.82 66.29
CA LYS A 215 70.48 -48.56 67.74
C LYS A 215 70.78 -49.82 68.53
N ARG A 216 70.21 -50.95 68.14
CA ARG A 216 70.47 -52.26 68.77
C ARG A 216 71.93 -52.69 68.60
N GLN A 217 72.52 -52.52 67.43
CA GLN A 217 73.95 -52.81 67.20
C GLN A 217 74.85 -51.94 68.09
N ILE A 218 74.54 -50.64 68.20
CA ILE A 218 75.28 -49.73 69.09
C ILE A 218 75.16 -50.15 70.56
N GLU A 219 73.98 -50.61 71.00
CA GLU A 219 73.76 -51.14 72.35
C GLU A 219 74.55 -52.43 72.59
N GLU A 220 74.54 -53.37 71.65
CA GLU A 220 75.31 -54.63 71.72
C GLU A 220 76.83 -54.35 71.72
N ASP A 221 77.32 -53.44 70.88
CA ASP A 221 78.72 -53.01 70.84
C ASP A 221 79.15 -52.31 72.14
N ALA A 222 78.29 -51.46 72.70
CA ALA A 222 78.55 -50.79 73.98
C ALA A 222 78.60 -51.79 75.14
N ASP A 223 77.72 -52.79 75.15
CA ASP A 223 77.74 -53.87 76.15
C ASP A 223 78.99 -54.76 76.01
N GLU A 224 79.42 -55.06 74.78
CA GLU A 224 80.70 -55.73 74.52
C GLU A 224 81.90 -54.90 74.99
N GLU A 225 81.88 -53.59 74.73
CA GLU A 225 82.94 -52.68 75.18
C GLU A 225 82.99 -52.62 76.71
N ILE A 226 81.83 -52.58 77.38
CA ILE A 226 81.73 -52.66 78.84
C ILE A 226 82.30 -53.99 79.36
N LEU A 227 81.96 -55.12 78.73
CA LEU A 227 82.52 -56.43 79.09
C LEU A 227 84.04 -56.49 78.91
N LYS A 228 84.56 -55.97 77.80
CA LYS A 228 86.01 -55.84 77.55
C LYS A 228 86.66 -54.90 78.57
N LEU A 229 86.00 -53.79 78.93
CA LEU A 229 86.46 -52.88 80.00
C LEU A 229 86.49 -53.59 81.36
N MET A 230 85.48 -54.38 81.69
CA MET A 230 85.44 -55.14 82.94
C MET A 230 86.58 -56.16 83.02
N GLN A 231 86.82 -56.93 81.95
CA GLN A 231 87.92 -57.89 81.88
C GLN A 231 89.29 -57.21 82.00
N THR A 232 89.49 -56.10 81.30
CA THR A 232 90.75 -55.33 81.37
C THR A 232 90.95 -54.67 82.72
N HIS A 233 89.89 -54.18 83.37
CA HIS A 233 89.97 -53.65 84.73
C HIS A 233 90.21 -54.73 85.79
N GLU A 234 89.72 -55.96 85.59
CA GLU A 234 90.01 -57.08 86.48
C GLU A 234 91.46 -57.56 86.35
N GLN A 235 92.02 -57.54 85.14
CA GLN A 235 93.46 -57.72 84.91
C GLN A 235 94.29 -56.58 85.52
N ALA A 236 93.87 -55.33 85.34
CA ALA A 236 94.53 -54.16 85.93
C ALA A 236 94.47 -54.15 87.47
N LEU A 237 93.46 -54.78 88.10
CA LEU A 237 93.37 -54.90 89.55
C LEU A 237 94.41 -55.88 90.13
N ILE A 238 94.81 -56.89 89.35
CA ILE A 238 95.88 -57.84 89.70
C ILE A 238 97.24 -57.14 89.57
N GLU A 239 97.47 -56.39 88.49
CA GLU A 239 98.70 -55.61 88.26
C GLU A 239 98.84 -54.42 89.25
N CYS A 240 97.73 -53.77 89.62
CA CYS A 240 97.71 -52.66 90.57
C CYS A 240 98.01 -53.10 92.02
N LYS A 241 97.83 -54.38 92.37
CA LYS A 241 98.32 -54.93 93.66
C LYS A 241 99.85 -55.07 93.70
N ASP A 242 100.49 -55.27 92.55
CA ASP A 242 101.96 -55.35 92.41
C ASP A 242 102.61 -53.97 92.20
N GLU A 243 101.92 -53.00 91.56
CA GLU A 243 102.44 -51.64 91.32
C GLU A 243 102.21 -50.63 92.47
N ASN A 244 101.30 -50.89 93.43
CA ASN A 244 101.10 -50.00 94.60
C ASN A 244 102.34 -49.91 95.51
N ALA A 245 103.29 -50.83 95.37
CA ALA A 245 104.61 -50.77 96.01
C ALA A 245 105.59 -49.77 95.35
N THR A 246 105.35 -49.36 94.10
CA THR A 246 106.28 -48.54 93.31
C THR A 246 105.79 -47.10 93.06
N LEU A 247 104.50 -46.83 93.25
CA LEU A 247 103.87 -45.51 93.02
C LEU A 247 103.98 -44.52 94.20
N ARG A 248 104.93 -44.73 95.12
CA ARG A 248 105.30 -43.76 96.16
C ARG A 248 106.25 -42.65 95.67
N ASN A 249 106.77 -42.75 94.43
CA ASN A 249 107.86 -41.90 93.93
C ASN A 249 107.54 -40.96 92.74
N LYS A 250 106.28 -40.79 92.31
CA LYS A 250 105.94 -39.97 91.11
C LYS A 250 104.94 -38.83 91.35
N SER A 251 104.87 -38.31 92.59
CA SER A 251 103.98 -37.20 93.00
C SER A 251 104.36 -35.82 92.43
N THR A 252 105.53 -35.66 91.81
CA THR A 252 106.07 -34.36 91.35
C THR A 252 105.72 -34.01 89.90
N THR A 253 105.15 -34.94 89.14
CA THR A 253 104.75 -34.72 87.73
C THR A 253 103.38 -34.05 87.56
N PHE A 254 102.53 -34.04 88.60
CA PHE A 254 101.17 -33.49 88.51
C PHE A 254 101.08 -31.96 88.58
N GLN A 255 102.11 -31.27 89.09
CA GLN A 255 102.07 -29.81 89.25
C GLN A 255 102.25 -29.03 87.92
N ARG A 256 102.69 -29.65 86.82
CA ARG A 256 102.80 -28.99 85.51
C ARG A 256 101.51 -29.02 84.68
N LYS A 257 100.68 -30.07 84.81
CA LYS A 257 99.40 -30.19 84.07
C LYS A 257 98.32 -29.19 84.51
N VAL A 258 98.44 -28.62 85.70
CA VAL A 258 97.47 -27.64 86.23
C VAL A 258 97.58 -26.30 85.50
N LYS A 259 98.78 -25.88 85.09
CA LYS A 259 98.98 -24.60 84.38
C LYS A 259 98.46 -24.60 82.94
N ASP A 260 98.59 -25.72 82.22
CA ASP A 260 98.12 -25.83 80.84
C ASP A 260 96.58 -25.80 80.75
N LEU A 261 95.89 -26.26 81.81
CA LEU A 261 94.43 -26.21 81.88
C LEU A 261 93.89 -24.79 82.12
N GLU A 262 94.62 -23.94 82.84
CA GLU A 262 94.22 -22.54 83.12
C GLU A 262 94.27 -21.66 81.86
N GLU A 263 95.20 -21.90 80.92
CA GLU A 263 95.26 -21.16 79.65
C GLU A 263 94.20 -21.63 78.64
N SER A 264 93.81 -22.90 78.67
CA SER A 264 92.73 -23.45 77.83
C SER A 264 91.36 -22.88 78.21
N ILE A 265 91.12 -22.67 79.51
CA ILE A 265 89.87 -22.09 80.03
C ILE A 265 89.69 -20.65 79.52
N LYS A 266 90.76 -19.84 79.55
CA LYS A 266 90.69 -18.44 79.07
C LYS A 266 90.34 -18.31 77.59
N LYS A 267 90.77 -19.25 76.74
CA LYS A 267 90.37 -19.29 75.31
C LYS A 267 88.90 -19.68 75.13
N LYS A 268 88.40 -20.61 75.95
CA LYS A 268 86.98 -21.01 75.91
C LYS A 268 86.04 -19.89 76.37
N ASP A 269 86.47 -19.05 77.31
CA ASP A 269 85.71 -17.86 77.74
C ASP A 269 85.58 -16.81 76.62
N THR A 270 86.62 -16.63 75.79
CA THR A 270 86.55 -15.72 74.64
C THR A 270 85.63 -16.24 73.53
N ASP A 271 85.60 -17.56 73.28
CA ASP A 271 84.68 -18.18 72.32
C ASP A 271 83.22 -18.11 72.79
N LEU A 272 82.98 -18.30 74.10
CA LEU A 272 81.65 -18.14 74.71
C LEU A 272 81.11 -16.71 74.56
N ALA A 273 81.98 -15.70 74.68
CA ALA A 273 81.59 -14.31 74.48
C ALA A 273 81.20 -13.99 73.02
N SER A 274 81.89 -14.57 72.03
CA SER A 274 81.53 -14.36 70.61
C SER A 274 80.21 -15.06 70.25
N LEU A 275 80.01 -16.29 70.71
CA LEU A 275 78.77 -17.05 70.49
C LEU A 275 77.56 -16.36 71.11
N LYS A 276 77.70 -15.78 72.31
CA LYS A 276 76.62 -15.02 72.96
C LYS A 276 76.24 -13.75 72.19
N ASN A 277 77.21 -13.11 71.52
CA ASN A 277 76.95 -11.97 70.65
C ASN A 277 76.24 -12.38 69.35
N GLU A 278 76.58 -13.53 68.76
CA GLU A 278 75.85 -14.08 67.62
C GLU A 278 74.43 -14.50 68.00
N GLU A 279 74.24 -15.12 69.16
CA GLU A 279 72.92 -15.47 69.69
C GLU A 279 72.03 -14.23 69.82
N SER A 280 72.57 -13.12 70.33
CA SER A 280 71.84 -11.85 70.43
C SER A 280 71.42 -11.29 69.06
N LYS A 281 72.29 -11.38 68.05
CA LYS A 281 71.98 -10.94 66.68
C LYS A 281 70.86 -11.79 66.07
N LEU A 282 70.94 -13.12 66.21
CA LEU A 282 69.92 -14.04 65.72
C LEU A 282 68.57 -13.83 66.43
N GLN A 283 68.57 -13.61 67.74
CA GLN A 283 67.35 -13.30 68.49
C GLN A 283 66.68 -11.99 68.01
N ASN A 284 67.47 -10.97 67.65
CA ASN A 284 66.94 -9.73 67.09
C ASN A 284 66.37 -9.93 65.68
N ALA A 285 67.03 -10.73 64.83
CA ALA A 285 66.50 -11.08 63.50
C ALA A 285 65.18 -11.88 63.58
N ILE A 286 65.11 -12.86 64.48
CA ILE A 286 63.88 -13.62 64.77
C ILE A 286 62.75 -12.69 65.21
N ARG A 287 63.06 -11.68 66.04
CA ARG A 287 62.07 -10.69 66.50
C ARG A 287 61.55 -9.83 65.34
N GLY A 288 62.42 -9.43 64.41
CA GLY A 288 62.04 -8.72 63.18
C GLY A 288 61.10 -9.55 62.32
N LEU A 289 61.49 -10.78 61.99
CA LEU A 289 60.69 -11.69 61.16
C LEU A 289 59.32 -12.01 61.79
N LYS A 290 59.24 -12.14 63.12
CA LYS A 290 57.96 -12.32 63.82
C LYS A 290 57.02 -11.12 63.63
N LYS A 291 57.55 -9.90 63.66
CA LYS A 291 56.78 -8.68 63.43
C LYS A 291 56.27 -8.60 62.00
N ASP A 292 57.10 -9.00 61.02
CA ASP A 292 56.70 -9.02 59.61
C ASP A 292 55.60 -10.06 59.34
N ILE A 293 55.72 -11.24 59.95
CA ILE A 293 54.66 -12.28 59.90
C ILE A 293 53.35 -11.73 60.48
N GLU A 294 53.40 -10.99 61.59
CA GLU A 294 52.22 -10.40 62.20
C GLU A 294 51.59 -9.31 61.32
N GLY A 295 52.41 -8.50 60.64
CA GLY A 295 51.96 -7.53 59.64
C GLY A 295 51.26 -8.18 58.45
N LEU A 296 51.88 -9.21 57.86
CA LEU A 296 51.30 -9.95 56.73
C LEU A 296 49.99 -10.65 57.11
N LYS A 297 49.87 -11.17 58.35
CA LYS A 297 48.61 -11.76 58.83
C LYS A 297 47.48 -10.74 58.89
N LYS A 298 47.76 -9.50 59.32
CA LYS A 298 46.76 -8.41 59.32
C LYS A 298 46.34 -8.03 57.90
N GLU A 299 47.27 -7.94 56.96
CA GLU A 299 46.95 -7.63 55.57
C GLU A 299 46.09 -8.73 54.92
N ILE A 300 46.37 -10.01 55.21
CA ILE A 300 45.53 -11.13 54.76
C ILE A 300 44.11 -10.98 55.33
N GLN A 301 43.97 -10.68 56.62
CA GLN A 301 42.67 -10.49 57.26
C GLN A 301 41.87 -9.35 56.62
N GLU A 302 42.48 -8.18 56.38
CA GLU A 302 41.82 -7.03 55.74
C GLU A 302 41.37 -7.35 54.30
N ARG A 303 42.17 -8.15 53.57
CA ARG A 303 41.81 -8.63 52.24
C ARG A 303 40.65 -9.62 52.28
N ASP A 304 40.64 -10.55 53.23
CA ASP A 304 39.53 -11.51 53.41
C ASP A 304 38.21 -10.79 53.75
N GLU A 305 38.24 -9.78 54.61
CA GLU A 305 37.07 -8.93 54.89
C GLU A 305 36.56 -8.22 53.63
N THR A 306 37.48 -7.66 52.83
CA THR A 306 37.14 -7.01 51.55
C THR A 306 36.54 -8.00 50.54
N ILE A 307 37.09 -9.21 50.47
CA ILE A 307 36.57 -10.28 49.61
C ILE A 307 35.15 -10.64 50.05
N GLN A 308 34.92 -10.81 51.35
CA GLN A 308 33.60 -11.16 51.89
C GLN A 308 32.53 -10.09 51.58
N ASP A 309 32.88 -8.81 51.65
CA ASP A 309 31.97 -7.73 51.29
C ASP A 309 31.66 -7.70 49.79
N LYS A 310 32.66 -7.97 48.95
CA LYS A 310 32.45 -8.11 47.49
C LYS A 310 31.59 -9.33 47.15
N GLU A 311 31.78 -10.45 47.83
CA GLU A 311 30.97 -11.66 47.65
C GLU A 311 29.50 -11.42 48.03
N LYS A 312 29.24 -10.75 49.16
CA LYS A 312 27.89 -10.31 49.54
C LYS A 312 27.27 -9.42 48.47
N ARG A 313 28.03 -8.45 47.95
CA ARG A 313 27.55 -7.56 46.89
C ARG A 313 27.23 -8.31 45.60
N ILE A 314 28.05 -9.29 45.22
CA ILE A 314 27.80 -10.17 44.08
C ILE A 314 26.52 -10.96 44.30
N TYR A 315 26.30 -11.51 45.49
CA TYR A 315 25.08 -12.25 45.82
C TYR A 315 23.82 -11.39 45.66
N ASP A 316 23.82 -10.17 46.20
CA ASP A 316 22.69 -9.24 46.08
C ASP A 316 22.41 -8.84 44.63
N LEU A 317 23.47 -8.58 43.85
CA LEU A 317 23.34 -8.27 42.43
C LEU A 317 22.81 -9.47 41.64
N LYS A 318 23.24 -10.69 41.97
CA LYS A 318 22.77 -11.91 41.32
C LYS A 318 21.29 -12.14 41.59
N ARG A 319 20.82 -11.88 42.82
CA ARG A 319 19.40 -11.93 43.18
C ARG A 319 18.58 -10.88 42.43
N LYS A 320 19.04 -9.62 42.38
CA LYS A 320 18.38 -8.56 41.59
C LYS A 320 18.35 -8.89 40.10
N ASN A 321 19.40 -9.52 39.57
CA ASN A 321 19.45 -9.93 38.17
C ASN A 321 18.41 -11.02 37.87
N GLN A 322 18.23 -12.00 38.77
CA GLN A 322 17.16 -13.00 38.66
C GLN A 322 15.76 -12.37 38.71
N GLU A 323 15.56 -11.34 39.54
CA GLU A 323 14.29 -10.60 39.58
C GLU A 323 14.05 -9.84 38.26
N LEU A 324 15.09 -9.21 37.69
CA LEU A 324 15.01 -8.56 36.39
C LEU A 324 14.74 -9.54 35.25
N GLU A 325 15.27 -10.76 35.29
CA GLU A 325 14.91 -11.82 34.33
C GLU A 325 13.43 -12.20 34.42
N LYS A 326 12.87 -12.29 35.63
CA LYS A 326 11.43 -12.52 35.81
C LYS A 326 10.60 -11.37 35.24
N PHE A 327 11.00 -10.12 35.49
CA PHE A 327 10.33 -8.96 34.89
C PHE A 327 10.43 -8.95 33.38
N LYS A 328 11.60 -9.29 32.82
CA LYS A 328 11.79 -9.44 31.37
C LYS A 328 10.83 -10.47 30.80
N PHE A 329 10.67 -11.62 31.45
CA PHE A 329 9.75 -12.67 30.98
C PHE A 329 8.28 -12.20 30.98
N VAL A 330 7.85 -11.51 32.04
CA VAL A 330 6.50 -10.95 32.14
C VAL A 330 6.28 -9.86 31.08
N LEU A 331 7.26 -8.99 30.87
CA LEU A 331 7.19 -7.94 29.85
C LEU A 331 7.20 -8.53 28.43
N ASP A 332 8.03 -9.53 28.16
CA ASP A 332 8.06 -10.23 26.86
C ASP A 332 6.72 -10.92 26.58
N TYR A 333 6.11 -11.54 27.59
CA TYR A 333 4.76 -12.08 27.48
C TYR A 333 3.72 -10.99 27.20
N LYS A 334 3.79 -9.86 27.92
CA LYS A 334 2.88 -8.73 27.70
C LYS A 334 3.05 -8.11 26.32
N ILE A 335 4.29 -7.99 25.83
CA ILE A 335 4.60 -7.51 24.47
C ILE A 335 4.02 -8.48 23.44
N LYS A 336 4.19 -9.79 23.62
CA LYS A 336 3.61 -10.80 22.71
C LYS A 336 2.08 -10.73 22.69
N GLU A 337 1.45 -10.60 23.85
CA GLU A 337 0.00 -10.48 23.97
C GLU A 337 -0.52 -9.20 23.30
N LEU A 338 0.14 -8.06 23.51
CA LEU A 338 -0.21 -6.80 22.86
C LEU A 338 0.01 -6.85 21.34
N LYS A 339 1.11 -7.45 20.87
CA LYS A 339 1.34 -7.67 19.44
C LYS A 339 0.24 -8.51 18.80
N LYS A 340 -0.18 -9.59 19.47
CA LYS A 340 -1.29 -10.45 19.01
C LYS A 340 -2.63 -9.72 18.92
N GLN A 341 -2.84 -8.68 19.72
CA GLN A 341 -4.04 -7.82 19.62
C GLN A 341 -3.92 -6.73 18.55
N ILE A 342 -2.71 -6.26 18.26
CA ILE A 342 -2.45 -5.23 17.25
C ILE A 342 -2.52 -5.82 15.84
N GLU A 343 -2.01 -7.03 15.63
CA GLU A 343 -1.96 -7.71 14.34
C GLU A 343 -3.31 -7.79 13.60
N PRO A 344 -4.44 -8.22 14.21
CA PRO A 344 -5.74 -8.21 13.54
C PRO A 344 -6.21 -6.79 13.20
N ARG A 345 -5.91 -5.80 14.06
CA ARG A 345 -6.25 -4.40 13.78
C ARG A 345 -5.45 -3.82 12.63
N GLU A 346 -4.18 -4.21 12.48
CA GLU A 346 -3.35 -3.80 11.33
C GLU A 346 -3.85 -4.42 10.02
N ILE A 347 -4.31 -5.67 10.06
CA ILE A 347 -4.94 -6.34 8.91
C ILE A 347 -6.24 -5.62 8.52
N GLU A 348 -7.13 -5.35 9.48
CA GLU A 348 -8.37 -4.61 9.23
C GLU A 348 -8.10 -3.19 8.66
N ILE A 349 -7.10 -2.48 9.20
CA ILE A 349 -6.70 -1.17 8.68
C ILE A 349 -6.18 -1.29 7.24
N LYS A 350 -5.44 -2.36 6.92
CA LYS A 350 -4.94 -2.59 5.56
C LYS A 350 -6.08 -2.88 4.59
N GLU A 351 -7.02 -3.74 4.97
CA GLU A 351 -8.21 -4.05 4.17
C GLU A 351 -9.09 -2.81 3.96
N MET A 352 -9.35 -2.03 5.01
CA MET A 352 -10.09 -0.77 4.89
C MET A 352 -9.39 0.23 3.97
N LYS A 353 -8.05 0.33 4.03
CA LYS A 353 -7.27 1.18 3.11
C LYS A 353 -7.40 0.71 1.66
N GLU A 354 -7.35 -0.59 1.42
CA GLU A 354 -7.50 -1.16 0.09
C GLU A 354 -8.91 -0.91 -0.48
N GLN A 355 -9.95 -1.06 0.36
CA GLN A 355 -11.32 -0.68 0.01
C GLN A 355 -11.44 0.81 -0.34
N ILE A 356 -10.85 1.70 0.46
CA ILE A 356 -10.83 3.15 0.17
C ILE A 356 -10.17 3.40 -1.18
N THR A 357 -9.01 2.80 -1.46
CA THR A 357 -8.33 3.00 -2.75
C THR A 357 -9.14 2.48 -3.94
N ASN A 358 -9.85 1.36 -3.78
CA ASN A 358 -10.73 0.84 -4.83
C ASN A 358 -11.93 1.75 -5.06
N MET A 359 -12.54 2.26 -3.98
CA MET A 359 -13.63 3.23 -4.07
C MET A 359 -13.19 4.56 -4.68
N GLU A 360 -11.99 5.05 -4.36
CA GLU A 360 -11.41 6.25 -4.96
C GLU A 360 -11.20 6.07 -6.48
N ALA A 361 -10.69 4.91 -6.90
CA ALA A 361 -10.53 4.58 -8.31
C ALA A 361 -11.89 4.49 -9.04
N GLU A 362 -12.91 3.92 -8.39
CA GLU A 362 -14.26 3.85 -8.95
C GLU A 362 -14.91 5.24 -9.04
N LEU A 363 -14.76 6.08 -8.02
CA LEU A 363 -15.19 7.48 -8.04
C LEU A 363 -14.50 8.27 -9.16
N GLU A 364 -13.20 8.07 -9.37
CA GLU A 364 -12.48 8.73 -10.46
C GLU A 364 -13.01 8.28 -11.83
N ARG A 365 -13.29 6.99 -12.00
CA ARG A 365 -13.88 6.44 -13.22
C ARG A 365 -15.29 7.00 -13.48
N LEU A 366 -16.13 7.06 -12.45
CA LEU A 366 -17.46 7.65 -12.53
C LEU A 366 -17.40 9.15 -12.83
N SER A 367 -16.46 9.88 -12.24
CA SER A 367 -16.26 11.30 -12.53
C SER A 367 -15.89 11.51 -14.00
N LYS A 368 -14.94 10.73 -14.53
CA LYS A 368 -14.56 10.77 -15.96
C LYS A 368 -15.75 10.47 -16.87
N SER A 369 -16.51 9.41 -16.59
CA SER A 369 -17.71 9.07 -17.36
C SER A 369 -18.79 10.15 -17.28
N ASN A 370 -18.98 10.76 -16.11
CA ASN A 370 -19.94 11.86 -15.94
C ASN A 370 -19.52 13.11 -16.74
N ASP A 371 -18.22 13.41 -16.79
CA ASP A 371 -17.71 14.52 -17.60
C ASP A 371 -17.84 14.26 -19.11
N GLU A 372 -17.63 13.01 -19.55
CA GLU A 372 -17.90 12.60 -20.94
C GLU A 372 -19.38 12.74 -21.32
N GLU A 373 -20.29 12.29 -20.46
CA GLU A 373 -21.74 12.41 -20.70
C GLU A 373 -22.21 13.87 -20.64
N LYS A 374 -21.63 14.72 -19.78
CA LYS A 374 -21.89 16.17 -19.80
C LYS A 374 -21.47 16.79 -21.13
N LEU A 375 -20.28 16.47 -21.62
CA LEU A 375 -19.78 16.97 -22.92
C LEU A 375 -20.75 16.56 -24.04
N LYS A 376 -21.18 15.29 -24.05
CA LYS A 376 -22.14 14.77 -25.02
C LYS A 376 -23.51 15.45 -24.91
N ASN A 377 -23.97 15.75 -23.69
CA ASN A 377 -25.20 16.49 -23.47
C ASN A 377 -25.11 17.93 -24.03
N GLU A 378 -23.98 18.61 -23.81
CA GLU A 378 -23.71 19.94 -24.36
C GLU A 378 -23.64 19.91 -25.90
N GLU A 379 -23.00 18.92 -26.50
CA GLU A 379 -22.98 18.72 -27.96
C GLU A 379 -24.38 18.49 -28.54
N LEU A 380 -25.21 17.69 -27.86
CA LEU A 380 -26.60 17.46 -28.30
C LEU A 380 -27.45 18.71 -28.15
N ARG A 381 -27.28 19.48 -27.06
CA ARG A 381 -27.97 20.76 -26.86
C ARG A 381 -27.58 21.79 -27.93
N THR A 382 -26.31 21.91 -28.27
CA THR A 382 -25.85 22.82 -29.32
C THR A 382 -26.39 22.41 -30.70
N LYS A 383 -26.40 21.11 -31.03
CA LYS A 383 -27.04 20.59 -32.26
C LYS A 383 -28.54 20.87 -32.29
N LEU A 384 -29.23 20.66 -31.16
CA LEU A 384 -30.67 20.93 -31.06
C LEU A 384 -30.96 22.43 -31.28
N ASN A 385 -30.18 23.32 -30.66
CA ASN A 385 -30.33 24.76 -30.84
C ASN A 385 -30.05 25.18 -32.29
N ALA A 386 -29.01 24.65 -32.92
CA ALA A 386 -28.71 24.91 -34.33
C ALA A 386 -29.84 24.43 -35.26
N SER A 387 -30.36 23.23 -35.03
CA SER A 387 -31.49 22.69 -35.79
C SER A 387 -32.78 23.49 -35.56
N ALA A 388 -33.04 23.96 -34.34
CA ALA A 388 -34.19 24.80 -34.02
C ALA A 388 -34.10 26.15 -34.72
N LEU A 389 -32.91 26.76 -34.77
CA LEU A 389 -32.67 28.02 -35.47
C LEU A 389 -32.86 27.86 -36.98
N ALA A 390 -32.28 26.80 -37.58
CA ALA A 390 -32.48 26.50 -39.00
C ALA A 390 -33.96 26.27 -39.34
N LEU A 391 -34.68 25.53 -38.50
CA LEU A 391 -36.13 25.33 -38.67
C LEU A 391 -36.90 26.66 -38.57
N GLN A 392 -36.51 27.56 -37.68
CA GLN A 392 -37.12 28.88 -37.55
C GLN A 392 -36.87 29.73 -38.80
N GLN A 393 -35.65 29.72 -39.34
CA GLN A 393 -35.30 30.39 -40.59
C GLN A 393 -36.12 29.85 -41.77
N GLU A 394 -36.22 28.53 -41.93
CA GLU A 394 -37.05 27.89 -42.95
C GLU A 394 -38.54 28.25 -42.81
N LYS A 395 -39.07 28.25 -41.58
CA LYS A 395 -40.44 28.71 -41.31
C LYS A 395 -40.64 30.19 -41.64
N GLN A 396 -39.61 31.02 -41.53
CA GLN A 396 -39.68 32.43 -41.90
C GLN A 396 -39.64 32.59 -43.42
N LEU A 397 -38.68 31.96 -44.10
CA LEU A 397 -38.58 31.90 -45.56
C LEU A 397 -39.86 31.40 -46.21
N LYS A 398 -40.46 30.35 -45.67
CA LYS A 398 -41.76 29.85 -46.14
C LYS A 398 -42.86 30.89 -46.01
N ARG A 399 -42.97 31.56 -44.85
CA ARG A 399 -43.96 32.62 -44.61
C ARG A 399 -43.77 33.79 -45.58
N ASP A 400 -42.52 34.20 -45.79
CA ASP A 400 -42.17 35.30 -46.69
C ASP A 400 -42.48 34.93 -48.16
N SER A 401 -42.20 33.68 -48.55
CA SER A 401 -42.55 33.13 -49.87
C SER A 401 -44.08 33.03 -50.07
N GLU A 402 -44.84 32.59 -49.08
CA GLU A 402 -46.31 32.56 -49.12
C GLU A 402 -46.91 33.97 -49.22
N LEU A 403 -46.32 34.96 -48.53
CA LEU A 403 -46.72 36.36 -48.65
C LEU A 403 -46.40 36.92 -50.04
N ALA A 404 -45.22 36.61 -50.59
CA ALA A 404 -44.85 36.98 -51.95
C ALA A 404 -45.82 36.38 -52.98
N LEU A 405 -46.13 35.08 -52.87
CA LEU A 405 -47.12 34.42 -53.73
C LEU A 405 -48.51 35.04 -53.61
N LYS A 406 -48.96 35.41 -52.39
CA LYS A 406 -50.23 36.13 -52.20
C LYS A 406 -50.22 37.49 -52.87
N ARG A 407 -49.12 38.25 -52.79
CA ARG A 407 -48.97 39.56 -53.46
C ARG A 407 -49.03 39.38 -54.98
N ILE A 408 -48.24 38.47 -55.54
CA ILE A 408 -48.26 38.14 -56.98
C ILE A 408 -49.66 37.73 -57.43
N LYS A 409 -50.34 36.86 -56.68
CA LYS A 409 -51.72 36.44 -56.99
C LYS A 409 -52.70 37.61 -56.98
N THR A 410 -52.56 38.54 -56.03
CA THR A 410 -53.38 39.76 -55.94
C THR A 410 -53.11 40.68 -57.13
N ASP A 411 -51.85 40.88 -57.50
CA ASP A 411 -51.46 41.72 -58.64
C ASP A 411 -51.92 41.13 -59.98
N ILE A 412 -51.85 39.80 -60.15
CA ILE A 412 -52.42 39.08 -61.30
C ILE A 412 -53.95 39.24 -61.33
N HIS A 413 -54.63 39.10 -60.19
CA HIS A 413 -56.08 39.30 -60.12
C HIS A 413 -56.49 40.73 -60.50
N ASN A 414 -55.74 41.72 -60.01
CA ASN A 414 -55.93 43.13 -60.40
C ASN A 414 -55.69 43.34 -61.90
N CYS A 415 -54.71 42.66 -62.51
CA CYS A 415 -54.52 42.69 -63.97
C CYS A 415 -55.68 42.05 -64.73
N SER A 416 -56.29 40.98 -64.20
CA SER A 416 -57.44 40.34 -64.85
C SER A 416 -58.66 41.27 -65.00
N ALA A 417 -58.80 42.27 -64.11
CA ALA A 417 -59.84 43.30 -64.22
C ALA A 417 -59.62 44.27 -65.39
N LEU A 418 -58.40 44.34 -65.94
CA LEU A 418 -58.02 45.20 -67.07
C LEU A 418 -58.11 44.48 -68.43
N ILE A 419 -58.73 43.30 -68.48
CA ILE A 419 -58.76 42.46 -69.69
C ILE A 419 -59.49 43.10 -70.89
N THR A 420 -60.39 44.05 -70.62
CA THR A 420 -61.11 44.82 -71.64
C THR A 420 -60.29 45.99 -72.22
N GLU A 421 -59.12 46.30 -71.64
CA GLU A 421 -58.26 47.43 -72.02
C GLU A 421 -56.81 46.99 -72.35
N PRO A 422 -56.54 46.55 -73.60
CA PRO A 422 -55.29 45.84 -73.95
C PRO A 422 -54.00 46.64 -73.73
N LYS A 423 -54.03 47.97 -73.92
CA LYS A 423 -52.85 48.83 -73.74
C LYS A 423 -52.45 48.97 -72.26
N LEU A 424 -53.44 49.17 -71.38
CA LEU A 424 -53.22 49.32 -69.95
C LEU A 424 -52.78 47.98 -69.33
N LEU A 425 -53.35 46.87 -69.80
CA LEU A 425 -52.95 45.52 -69.39
C LEU A 425 -51.48 45.22 -69.70
N THR A 426 -51.02 45.54 -70.91
CA THR A 426 -49.63 45.29 -71.34
C THR A 426 -48.63 46.05 -70.46
N GLN A 427 -48.94 47.30 -70.12
CA GLN A 427 -48.14 48.11 -69.21
C GLN A 427 -48.12 47.50 -67.80
N ARG A 428 -49.27 47.06 -67.30
CA ARG A 428 -49.36 46.51 -65.93
C ARG A 428 -48.65 45.17 -65.76
N VAL A 429 -48.66 44.34 -66.80
CA VAL A 429 -47.89 43.08 -66.85
C VAL A 429 -46.38 43.35 -66.90
N ALA A 430 -45.94 44.37 -67.64
CA ALA A 430 -44.52 44.77 -67.67
C ALA A 430 -44.03 45.27 -66.30
N GLU A 431 -44.85 46.01 -65.57
CA GLU A 431 -44.56 46.45 -64.20
C GLU A 431 -44.44 45.28 -63.22
N ILE A 432 -45.33 44.29 -63.30
CA ILE A 432 -45.25 43.06 -62.47
C ILE A 432 -43.98 42.27 -62.81
N TYR A 433 -43.64 42.13 -64.09
CA TYR A 433 -42.43 41.42 -64.52
C TYR A 433 -41.16 42.07 -63.93
N ALA A 434 -41.04 43.40 -64.04
CA ALA A 434 -39.89 44.13 -63.48
C ALA A 434 -39.82 44.07 -61.95
N GLN A 435 -40.96 43.96 -61.26
CA GLN A 435 -41.02 43.96 -59.80
C GLN A 435 -40.64 42.60 -59.18
N TYR A 436 -41.04 41.49 -59.79
CA TYR A 436 -40.85 40.15 -59.24
C TYR A 436 -39.72 39.34 -59.90
N VAL A 437 -39.20 39.81 -61.03
CA VAL A 437 -38.05 39.21 -61.71
C VAL A 437 -36.90 40.22 -61.63
N ARG A 438 -36.04 40.07 -60.60
CA ARG A 438 -34.75 40.77 -60.49
C ARG A 438 -33.59 39.78 -60.45
N ASP A 439 -32.52 40.10 -61.17
CA ASP A 439 -31.21 39.42 -61.16
C ASP A 439 -30.44 39.76 -59.86
N ASP A 440 -30.90 39.28 -58.71
CA ASP A 440 -30.23 39.49 -57.42
C ASP A 440 -29.57 38.18 -56.95
N ALA A 441 -28.24 38.03 -57.17
CA ALA A 441 -27.51 36.86 -56.70
C ALA A 441 -26.09 37.12 -56.15
N THR A 442 -25.57 38.35 -56.11
CA THR A 442 -24.11 38.53 -55.91
C THR A 442 -23.66 39.37 -54.71
N GLU A 443 -24.46 40.27 -54.15
CA GLU A 443 -23.95 41.22 -53.14
C GLU A 443 -24.20 40.79 -51.68
N GLU A 444 -25.33 40.17 -51.32
CA GLU A 444 -25.59 39.77 -49.92
C GLU A 444 -24.78 38.55 -49.46
N ALA A 445 -24.43 37.64 -50.36
CA ALA A 445 -23.69 36.40 -50.03
C ALA A 445 -22.21 36.64 -49.66
N THR A 446 -21.63 37.78 -50.04
CA THR A 446 -20.21 38.08 -49.78
C THR A 446 -19.97 38.64 -48.37
N ILE A 447 -20.91 39.43 -47.85
CA ILE A 447 -20.84 40.04 -46.51
C ILE A 447 -20.95 38.95 -45.42
N ASP A 448 -21.82 37.97 -45.61
CA ASP A 448 -22.06 36.90 -44.62
C ASP A 448 -20.88 35.91 -44.51
N GLN A 449 -20.16 35.70 -45.62
CA GLN A 449 -18.93 34.89 -45.65
C GLN A 449 -17.75 35.56 -44.94
N ASP A 450 -17.65 36.88 -44.97
CA ASP A 450 -16.56 37.60 -44.31
C ASP A 450 -16.79 37.70 -42.79
N ILE A 451 -18.05 37.81 -42.35
CA ILE A 451 -18.41 37.73 -40.92
C ILE A 451 -18.07 36.35 -40.35
N THR A 452 -18.43 35.25 -41.05
CA THR A 452 -18.10 33.89 -40.59
C THR A 452 -16.59 33.62 -40.53
N LYS A 453 -15.81 34.14 -41.48
CA LYS A 453 -14.34 34.02 -41.44
C LYS A 453 -13.71 34.77 -40.26
N GLU A 454 -14.25 35.93 -39.89
CA GLU A 454 -13.72 36.72 -38.77
C GLU A 454 -14.04 36.05 -37.41
N TYR A 455 -15.24 35.48 -37.25
CA TYR A 455 -15.57 34.66 -36.08
C TYR A 455 -14.67 33.41 -35.97
N ALA A 456 -14.35 32.76 -37.08
CA ALA A 456 -13.43 31.61 -37.08
C ALA A 456 -12.02 32.00 -36.61
N ARG A 457 -11.50 33.16 -37.04
CA ARG A 457 -10.19 33.67 -36.58
C ARG A 457 -10.17 34.01 -35.09
N GLN A 458 -11.23 34.63 -34.57
CA GLN A 458 -11.33 34.96 -33.15
C GLN A 458 -11.41 33.71 -32.28
N ARG A 459 -12.16 32.69 -32.71
CA ARG A 459 -12.23 31.39 -32.04
C ARG A 459 -10.87 30.71 -31.98
N ASP A 460 -10.15 30.69 -33.10
CA ASP A 460 -8.79 30.14 -33.20
C ASP A 460 -7.80 30.86 -32.27
N HIS A 461 -7.90 32.18 -32.16
CA HIS A 461 -7.05 32.97 -31.26
C HIS A 461 -7.33 32.65 -29.79
N LEU A 462 -8.61 32.54 -29.42
CA LEU A 462 -9.02 32.16 -28.06
C LEU A 462 -8.60 30.71 -27.73
N GLU A 463 -8.77 29.76 -28.65
CA GLU A 463 -8.34 28.37 -28.46
C GLU A 463 -6.82 28.27 -28.25
N ARG A 464 -6.02 28.99 -29.05
CA ARG A 464 -4.56 29.04 -28.87
C ARG A 464 -4.17 29.66 -27.53
N THR A 465 -4.90 30.70 -27.09
CA THR A 465 -4.66 31.35 -25.80
C THR A 465 -5.01 30.43 -24.63
N VAL A 466 -6.13 29.72 -24.70
CA VAL A 466 -6.54 28.73 -23.69
C VAL A 466 -5.55 27.56 -23.63
N ARG A 467 -5.09 27.04 -24.77
CA ARG A 467 -4.04 25.99 -24.79
C ARG A 467 -2.73 26.49 -24.17
N SER A 468 -2.31 27.71 -24.48
CA SER A 468 -1.12 28.33 -23.90
C SER A 468 -1.25 28.50 -22.38
N LEU A 469 -2.41 28.92 -21.89
CA LEU A 469 -2.69 29.05 -20.47
C LEU A 469 -2.72 27.69 -19.75
N LYS A 470 -3.37 26.67 -20.31
CA LYS A 470 -3.34 25.30 -19.76
C LYS A 470 -1.91 24.77 -19.68
N ALA A 471 -1.13 24.89 -20.76
CA ALA A 471 0.26 24.46 -20.77
C ALA A 471 1.13 25.20 -19.73
N LYS A 472 0.85 26.49 -19.46
CA LYS A 472 1.49 27.24 -18.37
C LYS A 472 1.10 26.72 -16.99
N VAL A 473 -0.18 26.44 -16.76
CA VAL A 473 -0.67 25.91 -15.47
C VAL A 473 -0.08 24.53 -15.19
N ASP A 474 -0.04 23.64 -16.19
CA ASP A 474 0.54 22.31 -16.04
C ASP A 474 2.04 22.39 -15.73
N LYS A 475 2.76 23.27 -16.46
CA LYS A 475 4.18 23.50 -16.22
C LYS A 475 4.48 24.11 -14.86
N ASP A 476 3.63 25.01 -14.36
CA ASP A 476 3.74 25.56 -13.01
C ASP A 476 3.41 24.52 -11.93
N SER A 477 2.41 23.66 -12.16
CA SER A 477 2.08 22.54 -11.27
C SER A 477 3.27 21.56 -11.16
N ASP A 478 3.89 21.20 -12.28
CA ASP A 478 5.07 20.32 -12.28
C ASP A 478 6.29 20.99 -11.66
N ARG A 479 6.47 22.31 -11.87
CA ARG A 479 7.50 23.08 -11.17
C ARG A 479 7.28 23.08 -9.66
N HIS A 480 6.04 23.22 -9.20
CA HIS A 480 5.69 23.14 -7.77
C HIS A 480 5.92 21.74 -7.19
N LYS A 481 5.59 20.67 -7.92
CA LYS A 481 5.89 19.30 -7.49
C LYS A 481 7.40 19.09 -7.37
N MET A 482 8.17 19.54 -8.36
CA MET A 482 9.62 19.40 -8.37
C MET A 482 10.28 20.20 -7.24
N GLU A 483 9.78 21.42 -6.97
CA GLU A 483 10.22 22.24 -5.85
C GLU A 483 9.86 21.62 -4.50
N ASN A 484 8.65 21.05 -4.34
CA ASN A 484 8.28 20.34 -3.11
C ASN A 484 9.16 19.11 -2.85
N ILE A 485 9.51 18.36 -3.90
CA ILE A 485 10.45 17.23 -3.78
C ILE A 485 11.83 17.73 -3.37
N ARG A 486 12.29 18.83 -3.97
CA ARG A 486 13.57 19.45 -3.63
C ARG A 486 13.61 19.93 -2.17
N ILE A 487 12.57 20.64 -1.72
CA ILE A 487 12.43 21.09 -0.32
C ILE A 487 12.38 19.89 0.62
N MET A 488 11.69 18.80 0.26
CA MET A 488 11.70 17.57 1.06
C MET A 488 13.09 16.94 1.15
N GLN A 489 13.85 16.89 0.05
CA GLN A 489 15.22 16.40 0.06
C GLN A 489 16.14 17.26 0.90
N GLU A 490 16.06 18.59 0.76
CA GLU A 490 16.82 19.55 1.58
C GLU A 490 16.45 19.44 3.07
N ASN A 491 15.17 19.24 3.40
CA ASN A 491 14.74 18.99 4.78
C ASN A 491 15.31 17.67 5.32
N VAL A 492 15.38 16.62 4.51
CA VAL A 492 15.99 15.33 4.91
C VAL A 492 17.49 15.48 5.14
N THR A 493 18.21 16.24 4.31
CA THR A 493 19.64 16.50 4.52
C THR A 493 19.87 17.36 5.76
N LEU A 494 19.08 18.41 5.97
CA LEU A 494 19.15 19.24 7.18
C LEU A 494 18.84 18.44 8.45
N ILE A 495 17.88 17.52 8.41
CA ILE A 495 17.61 16.62 9.55
C ILE A 495 18.80 15.70 9.83
N LYS A 496 19.49 15.19 8.80
CA LYS A 496 20.71 14.40 8.97
C LYS A 496 21.82 15.23 9.60
N GLU A 497 22.08 16.42 9.07
CA GLU A 497 23.08 17.35 9.63
C GLU A 497 22.78 17.73 11.09
N ILE A 498 21.52 18.03 11.41
CA ILE A 498 21.10 18.29 12.80
C ILE A 498 21.36 17.08 13.70
N ASN A 499 21.10 15.86 13.23
CA ASN A 499 21.34 14.65 14.02
C ASN A 499 22.83 14.36 14.20
N ASP A 500 23.65 14.62 13.19
CA ASP A 500 25.10 14.48 13.28
C ASP A 500 25.69 15.54 14.22
N LEU A 501 25.28 16.81 14.11
CA LEU A 501 25.64 17.86 15.06
C LEU A 501 25.20 17.53 16.49
N ARG A 502 24.03 16.92 16.68
CA ARG A 502 23.57 16.44 18.00
C ARG A 502 24.45 15.32 18.55
N ARG A 503 24.91 14.39 17.70
CA ARG A 503 25.85 13.33 18.09
C ARG A 503 27.20 13.92 18.45
N GLU A 504 27.73 14.80 17.61
CA GLU A 504 28.99 15.51 17.87
C GLU A 504 28.94 16.29 19.17
N LEU A 505 27.86 17.04 19.40
CA LEU A 505 27.62 17.78 20.64
C LEU A 505 27.49 16.88 21.86
N LYS A 506 26.90 15.68 21.72
CA LYS A 506 26.89 14.68 22.80
C LYS A 506 28.29 14.15 23.08
N THR A 507 29.07 13.79 22.07
CA THR A 507 30.47 13.37 22.25
C THR A 507 31.34 14.48 22.82
N ALA A 508 31.17 15.73 22.39
CA ALA A 508 31.89 16.87 22.93
C ALA A 508 31.51 17.11 24.40
N ARG A 509 30.23 16.97 24.77
CA ARG A 509 29.78 17.03 26.17
C ARG A 509 30.36 15.91 27.03
N VAL A 510 30.44 14.69 26.52
CA VAL A 510 31.07 13.56 27.21
C VAL A 510 32.56 13.83 27.40
N LYS A 511 33.27 14.24 26.35
CA LYS A 511 34.69 14.64 26.45
C LYS A 511 34.90 15.79 27.45
N LEU A 512 34.01 16.78 27.47
CA LEU A 512 34.05 17.88 28.44
C LEU A 512 33.80 17.38 29.87
N GLN A 513 32.87 16.44 30.05
CA GLN A 513 32.60 15.82 31.34
C GLN A 513 33.78 14.96 31.81
N ASP A 514 34.40 14.20 30.92
CA ASP A 514 35.59 13.38 31.20
C ASP A 514 36.78 14.29 31.58
N LEU A 515 36.99 15.39 30.85
CA LEU A 515 37.99 16.42 31.18
C LEU A 515 37.69 17.12 32.50
N GLN A 516 36.43 17.48 32.78
CA GLN A 516 36.01 18.06 34.06
C GLN A 516 36.25 17.10 35.22
N THR A 517 36.01 15.80 35.00
CA THR A 517 36.25 14.74 35.98
C THR A 517 37.74 14.51 36.19
N ALA A 518 38.54 14.49 35.12
CA ALA A 518 40.00 14.37 35.18
C ALA A 518 40.68 15.57 35.85
N MET A 519 40.10 16.77 35.73
CA MET A 519 40.55 17.98 36.44
C MET A 519 39.92 18.16 37.84
N GLY A 520 39.08 17.22 38.30
CA GLY A 520 38.48 17.27 39.65
C GLY A 520 37.39 18.33 39.85
N ILE A 521 36.90 18.98 38.79
CA ILE A 521 35.93 20.08 38.89
C ILE A 521 34.51 19.50 38.76
N SER A 522 33.91 19.15 39.90
CA SER A 522 32.50 18.77 39.97
C SER A 522 31.59 20.00 39.87
N ARG A 523 30.47 19.91 39.12
CA ARG A 523 29.42 20.95 39.04
C ARG A 523 28.86 21.39 40.41
N LYS A 524 29.13 20.65 41.50
CA LYS A 524 28.74 21.03 42.87
C LYS A 524 29.65 22.09 43.51
N THR A 525 30.81 22.37 42.93
CA THR A 525 31.69 23.48 43.31
C THR A 525 31.74 24.47 42.17
N ALA A 526 30.71 25.31 42.08
CA ALA A 526 30.83 26.59 41.40
C ALA A 526 31.74 27.49 42.25
N ALA A 527 33.05 27.22 42.20
CA ALA A 527 34.09 28.09 42.74
C ALA A 527 33.97 29.45 42.05
N ARG A 528 33.72 30.50 42.84
CA ARG A 528 33.35 31.83 42.34
C ARG A 528 34.56 32.71 41.98
N THR A 529 35.77 32.19 42.05
CA THR A 529 36.98 32.98 41.79
C THR A 529 38.08 32.14 41.14
N THR A 530 38.80 32.78 40.21
CA THR A 530 39.91 32.21 39.43
C THR A 530 41.05 31.68 40.31
N GLU A 531 41.17 32.16 41.55
CA GLU A 531 42.20 31.74 42.52
C GLU A 531 41.94 30.35 43.12
N GLU A 532 40.68 29.94 43.31
CA GLU A 532 40.34 28.61 43.84
C GLU A 532 40.63 27.50 42.80
N ILE A 533 40.50 27.82 41.50
CA ILE A 533 40.84 26.91 40.40
C ILE A 533 42.36 26.69 40.31
N VAL A 534 43.15 27.75 40.54
CA VAL A 534 44.63 27.66 40.54
C VAL A 534 45.14 26.89 41.77
N GLN A 535 44.49 27.03 42.94
CA GLN A 535 44.83 26.23 44.12
C GLN A 535 44.47 24.73 43.97
N ALA A 536 43.34 24.41 43.31
CA ALA A 536 42.99 23.02 42.99
C ALA A 536 43.96 22.38 41.97
N LEU A 537 44.44 23.15 40.98
CA LEU A 537 45.47 22.69 40.03
C LEU A 537 46.83 22.45 40.71
N ASN A 538 47.24 23.31 41.65
CA ASN A 538 48.51 23.15 42.37
C ASN A 538 48.50 22.00 43.39
N THR A 539 47.35 21.69 44.00
CA THR A 539 47.23 20.56 44.94
C THR A 539 47.27 19.19 44.24
N HIS A 540 47.03 19.13 42.93
CA HIS A 540 47.04 17.89 42.14
C HIS A 540 48.35 17.59 41.38
N GLN A 541 49.40 18.41 41.50
CA GLN A 541 50.73 18.08 40.94
C GLN A 541 51.37 16.81 41.56
N ASN A 542 50.88 16.35 42.71
CA ASN A 542 51.33 15.11 43.36
C ASN A 542 50.45 13.89 43.08
N ASN A 543 49.47 13.99 42.18
CA ASN A 543 48.63 12.85 41.82
C ASN A 543 49.42 11.89 40.89
N HIS A 544 49.67 10.66 41.35
CA HIS A 544 50.50 9.66 40.66
C HIS A 544 50.07 9.45 39.20
N LEU A 545 48.77 9.51 38.93
CA LEU A 545 48.19 9.34 37.59
C LEU A 545 48.56 10.47 36.61
N VAL A 546 48.75 11.70 37.11
CA VAL A 546 49.14 12.85 36.29
C VAL A 546 50.64 12.79 35.95
N LYS A 547 51.47 12.36 36.91
CA LYS A 547 52.90 12.08 36.67
C LYS A 547 53.09 10.95 35.66
N GLU A 548 52.33 9.87 35.78
CA GLU A 548 52.38 8.74 34.85
C GLU A 548 51.95 9.13 33.44
N LYS A 549 50.91 9.98 33.32
CA LYS A 549 50.50 10.54 32.02
C LYS A 549 51.52 11.53 31.45
N GLN A 550 52.20 12.31 32.30
CA GLN A 550 53.29 13.20 31.87
C GLN A 550 54.51 12.42 31.38
N THR A 551 54.92 11.35 32.08
CA THR A 551 56.04 10.51 31.64
C THR A 551 55.70 9.72 30.37
N GLU A 552 54.46 9.25 30.21
CA GLU A 552 53.98 8.67 28.95
C GLU A 552 54.07 9.68 27.79
N LEU A 553 53.67 10.93 28.02
CA LEU A 553 53.73 11.98 27.01
C LEU A 553 55.16 12.37 26.66
N GLU A 554 56.06 12.47 27.65
CA GLU A 554 57.49 12.71 27.45
C GLU A 554 58.15 11.57 26.67
N ASN A 555 57.82 10.32 26.99
CA ASN A 555 58.29 9.14 26.25
C ASN A 555 57.78 9.14 24.80
N LEU A 556 56.53 9.56 24.56
CA LEU A 556 55.98 9.66 23.22
C LEU A 556 56.66 10.77 22.40
N ILE A 557 56.89 11.94 23.02
CA ILE A 557 57.62 13.05 22.39
C ILE A 557 59.06 12.64 22.09
N GLN A 558 59.72 11.89 22.96
CA GLN A 558 61.08 11.39 22.75
C GLN A 558 61.13 10.40 21.58
N ARG A 559 60.14 9.48 21.47
CA ARG A 559 60.01 8.59 20.31
C ARG A 559 59.79 9.38 19.02
N GLN A 560 58.88 10.35 19.02
CA GLN A 560 58.64 11.20 17.84
C GLN A 560 59.89 11.99 17.44
N ARG A 561 60.66 12.51 18.39
CA ARG A 561 61.93 13.18 18.11
C ARG A 561 62.95 12.24 17.47
N SER A 562 63.07 10.99 17.96
CA SER A 562 63.96 9.99 17.36
C SER A 562 63.52 9.58 15.95
N GLU A 563 62.21 9.49 15.70
CA GLU A 563 61.64 9.20 14.39
C GLU A 563 61.94 10.33 13.40
N ILE A 564 61.73 11.59 13.82
CA ILE A 564 62.06 12.78 13.02
C ILE A 564 63.56 12.83 12.71
N GLN A 565 64.42 12.48 13.67
CA GLN A 565 65.86 12.46 13.49
C GLN A 565 66.27 11.38 12.47
N ARG A 566 65.67 10.19 12.55
CA ARG A 566 65.87 9.10 11.57
C ARG A 566 65.38 9.47 10.16
N LEU A 567 64.24 10.13 10.06
CA LEU A 567 63.71 10.62 8.77
C LEU A 567 64.62 11.70 8.18
N ASN A 568 65.15 12.60 9.00
CA ASN A 568 66.12 13.61 8.56
C ASN A 568 67.45 12.99 8.10
N GLU A 569 67.94 11.93 8.76
CA GLU A 569 69.11 11.17 8.30
C GLU A 569 68.85 10.44 6.99
N GLN A 570 67.64 9.91 6.78
CA GLN A 570 67.25 9.31 5.51
C GLN A 570 67.19 10.35 4.38
N ILE A 571 66.64 11.54 4.65
CA ILE A 571 66.63 12.66 3.69
C ILE A 571 68.06 13.09 3.36
N ALA A 572 68.92 13.26 4.37
CA ALA A 572 70.34 13.61 4.17
C ALA A 572 71.10 12.56 3.34
N ASN A 573 70.81 11.27 3.54
CA ASN A 573 71.40 10.19 2.75
C ASN A 573 70.89 10.16 1.29
N ILE A 574 69.62 10.54 1.06
CA ILE A 574 69.05 10.68 -0.29
C ILE A 574 69.65 11.90 -1.01
N GLU A 575 69.86 13.01 -0.30
CA GLU A 575 70.52 14.22 -0.83
C GLU A 575 72.02 13.99 -1.11
N LEU A 576 72.72 13.19 -0.30
CA LEU A 576 74.11 12.79 -0.54
C LEU A 576 74.25 11.75 -1.68
N GLY A 577 73.23 10.90 -1.88
CA GLY A 577 73.18 9.92 -2.97
C GLY A 577 72.86 10.51 -4.35
N THR A 578 72.26 11.71 -4.40
CA THR A 578 71.89 12.40 -5.64
C THR A 578 72.92 13.42 -6.13
N GLY A 579 74.04 13.60 -5.40
CA GLY A 579 75.12 14.54 -5.72
C GLY A 579 76.21 14.05 -6.69
N ARG A 580 76.05 12.91 -7.38
CA ARG A 580 77.05 12.34 -8.31
C ARG A 580 76.52 12.01 -9.71
N THR A 581 75.81 12.93 -10.36
CA THR A 581 75.79 13.07 -11.84
C THR A 581 75.54 14.53 -12.19
N GLY A 582 76.43 15.12 -13.00
CA GLY A 582 76.64 16.56 -13.09
C GLY A 582 75.63 17.38 -13.93
N THR A 583 75.75 18.70 -13.67
CA THR A 583 75.76 19.82 -14.62
C THR A 583 74.62 19.96 -15.63
N ALA A 584 73.78 20.99 -15.46
CA ALA A 584 73.92 22.29 -16.15
C ALA A 584 72.65 23.15 -16.05
N GLY A 585 72.83 24.44 -15.77
CA GLY A 585 71.99 25.52 -16.30
C GLY A 585 70.79 25.95 -15.43
N GLY A 586 70.74 27.24 -15.10
CA GLY A 586 69.48 27.87 -14.70
C GLY A 586 69.60 28.87 -13.57
N SER A 587 69.96 30.10 -13.94
CA SER A 587 70.03 31.28 -13.10
C SER A 587 68.76 31.64 -12.32
N ARG A 588 68.99 32.37 -11.22
CA ARG A 588 68.22 33.51 -10.68
C ARG A 588 67.21 33.29 -9.54
N SER A 589 67.59 33.95 -8.44
CA SER A 589 66.78 34.81 -7.54
C SER A 589 65.72 34.19 -6.63
N ARG A 590 65.97 34.37 -5.32
CA ARG A 590 64.96 34.52 -4.25
C ARG A 590 63.77 35.37 -4.72
N PRO A 591 62.58 35.11 -4.16
CA PRO A 591 62.04 36.11 -3.25
C PRO A 591 61.48 35.52 -1.95
N SER A 592 61.51 36.38 -0.93
CA SER A 592 60.85 36.25 0.36
C SER A 592 59.34 36.42 0.25
N SER A 593 58.67 36.01 1.34
CA SER A 593 57.34 36.42 1.84
C SER A 593 56.11 36.00 1.03
N GLY A 594 55.20 35.28 1.71
CA GLY A 594 53.90 34.89 1.20
C GLY A 594 52.99 34.34 2.30
N GLN A 595 52.74 35.17 3.31
CA GLN A 595 51.65 35.04 4.28
C GLN A 595 50.33 35.43 3.59
N LEU A 596 49.30 34.58 3.59
CA LEU A 596 47.89 34.90 3.29
C LEU A 596 47.00 33.70 3.71
N PRO A 597 45.70 33.87 3.99
CA PRO A 597 45.05 34.68 5.04
C PRO A 597 43.98 33.86 5.82
N PRO A 598 43.35 34.42 6.88
CA PRO A 598 42.31 33.73 7.65
C PRO A 598 40.95 33.75 6.94
N ILE A 599 40.16 32.70 7.22
CA ILE A 599 38.78 32.49 6.78
C ILE A 599 37.88 33.57 7.37
N THR A 600 37.18 34.27 6.48
CA THR A 600 36.18 35.29 6.78
C THR A 600 34.87 34.69 7.27
N SER A 601 34.36 35.28 8.35
CA SER A 601 32.97 35.28 8.76
C SER A 601 32.09 35.96 7.71
N ALA A 602 30.93 35.38 7.41
CA ALA A 602 29.78 36.13 6.89
C ALA A 602 28.48 35.48 7.39
N LEU A 603 27.84 36.14 8.33
CA LEU A 603 26.47 35.94 8.76
C LEU A 603 25.91 37.35 9.01
N THR A 604 25.16 37.92 8.05
CA THR A 604 23.98 38.81 8.25
C THR A 604 23.47 39.38 6.92
N ALA A 605 22.14 39.55 6.88
CA ALA A 605 21.29 40.27 5.92
C ALA A 605 20.85 39.56 4.63
N HIS A 606 19.82 38.72 4.71
CA HIS A 606 18.43 39.14 4.47
C HIS A 606 17.42 38.15 5.05
#